data_AF-A0A9P6XP06-F1
#
_entry.id   AF-A0A9P6XP06-F1
#
_cell.length_a   1.000
_cell.length_b   1.000
_cell.length_c   1.000
_cell.angle_alpha   90.00
_cell.angle_beta   90.00
_cell.angle_gamma   90.00
#
_symmetry.space_group_name_H-M   'P 1'
#
loop_
_entity.id
_entity.type
_entity.pdbx_description
1 polymer ?
#
loop_
_entity_poly.entity_id
_entity_poly.type
_entity_poly.pdbx_seq_one_letter_code
_entity_poly.pdbx_strand_id
1 'polypeptide(L)'
;MGIEPIGFAKAHQADLWADPIDYAHTLTEAVETLAEAGIPVSLYNLPLCALDRSLWPYAVQSISPWTNDYLPACDACAVRSRCGGFLSWITPAWTSRAISPVLEI
;
A
#
# COMPACT_ATOMS: atom_id res chain seq x y z
N MET A 1 -5.08 2.31 -5.65
CA MET A 1 -5.18 0.92 -5.14
C MET A 1 -3.91 0.19 -5.52
N GLY A 2 -3.31 -0.59 -4.62
CA GLY A 2 -2.18 -1.47 -4.94
C GLY A 2 -2.61 -2.66 -5.81
N ILE A 3 -1.71 -3.10 -6.69
CA ILE A 3 -1.98 -4.17 -7.66
C ILE A 3 -2.19 -5.52 -6.96
N GLU A 4 -3.16 -6.29 -7.47
CA GLU A 4 -3.46 -7.64 -6.98
C GLU A 4 -2.57 -8.68 -7.68
N PRO A 5 -1.67 -9.41 -6.99
CA PRO A 5 -0.66 -10.23 -7.65
C PRO A 5 -1.14 -11.62 -8.09
N ILE A 6 -2.31 -11.67 -8.75
CA ILE A 6 -2.94 -12.88 -9.30
C ILE A 6 -3.43 -12.64 -10.73
N GLY A 7 -3.98 -13.68 -11.37
CA GLY A 7 -4.53 -13.58 -12.72
C GLY A 7 -3.49 -13.11 -13.73
N PHE A 8 -3.88 -12.17 -14.60
CA PHE A 8 -2.99 -11.61 -15.62
C PHE A 8 -1.87 -10.75 -15.03
N ALA A 9 -2.05 -10.13 -13.86
CA ALA A 9 -0.97 -9.39 -13.21
C ALA A 9 0.23 -10.31 -12.95
N LYS A 10 -0.03 -11.53 -12.48
CA LYS A 10 1.01 -12.56 -12.28
C LYS A 10 1.78 -12.90 -13.56
N ALA A 11 1.11 -12.96 -14.70
CA ALA A 11 1.73 -13.30 -15.99
C ALA A 11 2.54 -12.14 -16.60
N HIS A 12 2.18 -10.90 -16.27
CA HIS A 12 2.75 -9.67 -16.83
C HIS A 12 3.44 -8.82 -15.77
N GLN A 13 4.07 -9.47 -14.78
CA GLN A 13 4.66 -8.80 -13.62
C GLN A 13 5.71 -7.75 -14.02
N ALA A 14 6.58 -8.05 -14.97
CA ALA A 14 7.61 -7.13 -15.43
C ALA A 14 7.05 -5.85 -16.08
N ASP A 15 5.84 -5.93 -16.65
CA ASP A 15 5.19 -4.82 -17.34
C ASP A 15 4.27 -4.00 -16.41
N LEU A 16 3.75 -4.63 -15.35
CA LEU A 16 2.69 -4.08 -14.50
C LEU A 16 3.14 -3.72 -13.09
N TRP A 17 4.16 -4.37 -12.56
CA TRP A 17 4.64 -4.11 -11.21
C TRP A 17 5.44 -2.80 -11.18
N ALA A 18 4.98 -1.88 -10.35
CA ALA A 18 5.74 -0.72 -9.93
C ALA A 18 5.80 -0.70 -8.41
N ASP A 19 6.98 -0.47 -7.85
CA ASP A 19 7.13 -0.33 -6.40
C ASP A 19 6.44 0.98 -5.97
N PRO A 20 5.59 0.98 -4.92
CA PRO A 20 4.95 2.19 -4.40
C PRO A 20 5.87 3.40 -4.20
N ILE A 21 7.14 3.15 -3.85
CA ILE A 21 8.11 4.23 -3.68
C ILE A 21 8.58 4.86 -5.00
N ASP A 22 8.46 4.16 -6.13
CA ASP A 22 8.85 4.69 -7.44
C ASP A 22 7.84 5.71 -7.97
N TYR A 23 6.58 5.64 -7.50
CA TYR A 23 5.51 6.56 -7.88
C TYR A 23 4.97 7.39 -6.71
N ALA A 24 5.68 7.44 -5.57
CA ALA A 24 5.22 8.13 -4.37
C ALA A 24 4.91 9.62 -4.59
N HIS A 25 5.74 10.33 -5.35
CA HIS A 25 5.52 11.73 -5.68
C HIS A 25 4.23 11.93 -6.50
N THR A 26 4.10 11.20 -7.60
CA THR A 26 2.93 11.27 -8.48
C THR A 26 1.65 10.87 -7.76
N LEU A 27 1.71 9.85 -6.89
CA LEU A 27 0.58 9.48 -6.05
C LEU A 27 0.20 10.60 -5.09
N THR A 28 1.18 11.27 -4.49
CA THR A 28 0.95 12.38 -3.56
C THR A 28 0.26 13.54 -4.24
N GLU A 29 0.82 14.03 -5.35
CA GLU A 29 0.22 15.11 -6.14
C GLU A 29 -1.20 14.78 -6.60
N ALA A 30 -1.44 13.53 -7.04
CA ALA A 30 -2.77 13.11 -7.50
C ALA A 30 -3.79 13.11 -6.35
N VAL A 31 -3.40 12.60 -5.18
CA VAL A 31 -4.28 12.58 -4.00
C VAL A 31 -4.58 13.99 -3.52
N GLU A 32 -3.57 14.85 -3.43
CA GLU A 32 -3.71 16.25 -3.02
C GLU A 32 -4.63 17.01 -3.99
N THR A 33 -4.40 16.89 -5.29
CA THR A 33 -5.24 17.52 -6.33
C THR A 33 -6.71 17.12 -6.19
N LEU A 34 -6.97 15.83 -6.00
CA LEU A 34 -8.34 15.34 -5.84
C LEU A 34 -8.96 15.79 -4.51
N ALA A 35 -8.20 15.78 -3.43
CA ALA A 35 -8.66 16.21 -2.11
C ALA A 35 -8.99 17.71 -2.08
N GLU A 36 -8.14 18.55 -2.68
CA GLU A 36 -8.37 20.00 -2.82
C GLU A 36 -9.60 20.31 -3.67
N ALA A 37 -9.88 19.49 -4.68
CA ALA A 37 -11.10 19.57 -5.47
C ALA A 37 -12.36 19.07 -4.73
N GLY A 38 -12.24 18.63 -3.48
CA GLY A 38 -13.35 18.08 -2.69
C GLY A 38 -13.80 16.69 -3.14
N ILE A 39 -12.98 15.98 -3.92
CA ILE A 39 -13.26 14.62 -4.38
C ILE A 39 -12.77 13.63 -3.30
N PRO A 40 -13.63 12.75 -2.78
CA PRO A 40 -13.20 11.74 -1.82
C PRO A 40 -12.15 10.78 -2.42
N VAL A 41 -11.02 10.63 -1.73
CA VAL A 41 -9.92 9.74 -2.15
C VAL A 41 -9.74 8.64 -1.11
N SER A 42 -9.44 7.42 -1.58
CA SER A 42 -9.11 6.30 -0.71
C SER A 42 -8.06 5.41 -1.36
N LEU A 43 -7.03 5.07 -0.60
CA LEU A 43 -5.91 4.22 -1.00
C LEU A 43 -6.08 2.85 -0.31
N TYR A 44 -6.25 1.82 -1.14
CA TYR A 44 -6.39 0.43 -0.71
C TYR A 44 -5.19 -0.40 -1.12
N ASN A 45 -4.96 -1.51 -0.43
CA ASN A 45 -3.96 -2.54 -0.74
C ASN A 45 -2.51 -2.00 -0.75
N LEU A 46 -2.21 -1.01 0.09
CA LEU A 46 -0.88 -0.44 0.25
C LEU A 46 -0.54 -0.38 1.75
N PRO A 47 0.60 -0.94 2.20
CA PRO A 47 1.02 -0.83 3.58
C PRO A 47 1.52 0.60 3.86
N LEU A 48 1.26 1.11 5.07
CA LEU A 48 1.60 2.49 5.44
C LEU A 48 3.09 2.81 5.32
N CYS A 49 3.97 1.84 5.57
CA CYS A 49 5.43 2.01 5.41
C CYS A 49 5.88 2.24 3.96
N ALA A 50 5.02 1.97 2.98
CA ALA A 50 5.30 2.20 1.57
C ALA A 50 4.61 3.46 1.01
N LEU A 51 3.98 4.25 1.88
CA LEU A 51 3.30 5.51 1.55
C LEU A 51 4.00 6.69 2.21
N ASP A 52 3.96 7.85 1.56
CA ASP A 52 4.27 9.11 2.24
C ASP A 52 3.33 9.29 3.44
N ARG A 53 3.85 9.85 4.54
CA ARG A 53 3.07 10.09 5.76
C ARG A 53 1.91 11.07 5.52
N SER A 54 2.05 11.99 4.55
CA SER A 54 0.95 12.88 4.11
C SER A 54 -0.25 12.11 3.57
N LEU A 55 -0.02 10.89 3.05
CA LEU A 55 -1.05 10.04 2.45
C LEU A 55 -1.75 9.10 3.42
N TRP A 56 -1.26 8.97 4.65
CA TRP A 56 -1.86 8.09 5.66
C TRP A 56 -3.33 8.38 5.97
N PRO A 57 -3.81 9.64 5.99
CA PRO A 57 -5.24 9.93 6.17
C PRO A 57 -6.14 9.36 5.07
N TYR A 58 -5.59 9.06 3.89
CA TYR A 58 -6.32 8.49 2.76
C TYR A 58 -6.20 6.97 2.68
N ALA A 59 -5.33 6.34 3.49
CA ALA A 59 -5.15 4.90 3.49
C ALA A 59 -6.28 4.21 4.26
N VAL A 60 -6.88 3.19 3.65
CA VAL A 60 -8.06 2.49 4.20
C VAL A 60 -7.78 0.99 4.30
N GLN A 61 -8.14 0.41 5.45
CA GLN A 61 -8.19 -1.05 5.62
C GLN A 61 -9.42 -1.61 4.90
N SER A 62 -9.18 -2.56 4.02
CA SER A 62 -10.24 -3.28 3.32
C SER A 62 -11.00 -4.20 4.29
N ILE A 63 -12.28 -4.49 4.02
CA ILE A 63 -13.10 -5.34 4.90
C ILE A 63 -12.82 -6.84 4.74
N SER A 64 -12.16 -7.21 3.64
CA SER A 64 -11.92 -8.61 3.30
C SER A 64 -10.74 -9.17 4.10
N PRO A 65 -10.86 -10.35 4.73
CA PRO A 65 -9.77 -10.92 5.52
C PRO A 65 -8.46 -11.07 4.72
N TRP A 66 -8.55 -11.46 3.45
CA TRP A 66 -7.39 -11.70 2.59
C TRP A 66 -6.67 -10.44 2.09
N THR A 67 -7.15 -9.25 2.48
CA THR A 67 -6.59 -7.96 2.09
C THR A 67 -5.83 -7.27 3.22
N ASN A 68 -5.73 -7.91 4.39
CA ASN A 68 -5.07 -7.37 5.59
C ASN A 68 -4.08 -8.38 6.20
N ASP A 69 -3.32 -9.08 5.37
CA ASP A 69 -2.23 -9.92 5.86
C ASP A 69 -0.97 -9.10 6.13
N TYR A 70 -0.06 -9.65 6.94
CA TYR A 70 1.13 -8.95 7.41
C TYR A 70 2.37 -9.84 7.27
N LEU A 71 3.47 -9.23 6.80
CA LEU A 71 4.77 -9.89 6.71
C LEU A 71 5.46 -9.91 8.09
N PRO A 72 6.46 -10.78 8.34
CA PRO A 72 7.17 -10.83 9.63
C PRO A 72 7.78 -9.49 10.07
N ALA A 73 8.19 -8.65 9.12
CA ALA A 73 8.68 -7.29 9.40
C ALA A 73 7.64 -6.39 10.09
N CYS A 74 6.35 -6.72 10.01
CA CYS A 74 5.26 -5.95 10.61
C CYS A 74 5.01 -6.27 12.09
N ASP A 75 5.65 -7.30 12.67
CA ASP A 75 5.37 -7.74 14.04
C ASP A 75 5.69 -6.67 15.08
N ALA A 76 6.71 -5.84 14.82
CA ALA A 76 7.12 -4.73 15.68
C ALA A 76 6.45 -3.39 15.31
N CYS A 77 5.48 -3.38 14.39
CA CYS A 77 4.95 -2.15 13.80
C CYS A 77 3.86 -1.50 14.69
N ALA A 78 4.11 -0.28 15.17
CA ALA A 78 3.21 0.49 16.01
C ALA A 78 1.90 0.89 15.30
N VAL A 79 1.91 0.97 13.97
CA VAL A 79 0.73 1.35 13.15
C VAL A 79 0.01 0.15 12.54
N ARG A 80 0.37 -1.08 12.90
CA ARG A 80 -0.20 -2.31 12.31
C ARG A 80 -1.74 -2.33 12.37
N SER A 81 -2.32 -1.90 13.49
CA SER A 81 -3.77 -1.92 13.73
C SER A 81 -4.60 -1.10 12.73
N ARG A 82 -4.01 -0.07 12.11
CA ARG A 82 -4.65 0.76 11.08
C ARG A 82 -4.02 0.60 9.69
N CYS A 83 -3.05 -0.30 9.55
CA CYS A 83 -2.34 -0.52 8.30
C CYS A 83 -3.16 -1.44 7.39
N GLY A 84 -3.31 -1.05 6.12
CA GLY A 84 -3.97 -1.85 5.08
C GLY A 84 -3.25 -3.15 4.72
N GLY A 85 -2.03 -3.37 5.22
CA GLY A 85 -1.31 -4.64 5.08
C GLY A 85 -1.06 -5.04 3.63
N PHE A 86 -1.16 -6.34 3.38
CA PHE A 86 -0.90 -6.99 2.10
C PHE A 86 -2.04 -7.93 1.73
N LEU A 87 -2.10 -8.26 0.45
CA LEU A 87 -2.91 -9.37 -0.03
C LEU A 87 -2.29 -10.71 0.41
N SER A 88 -3.11 -11.69 0.78
CA SER A 88 -2.64 -12.97 1.32
C SER A 88 -1.70 -13.78 0.42
N TRP A 89 -1.73 -13.52 -0.88
CA TRP A 89 -0.91 -14.20 -1.89
C TRP A 89 0.26 -13.33 -2.37
N ILE A 90 0.63 -12.30 -1.61
CA ILE A 90 1.84 -11.51 -1.87
C ILE A 90 3.07 -12.42 -1.86
N THR A 91 4.03 -12.14 -2.74
CA THR A 91 5.35 -12.80 -2.74
C THR A 91 6.45 -11.72 -2.73
N PRO A 92 7.72 -12.08 -2.47
CA PRO A 92 8.81 -11.11 -2.52
C PRO A 92 8.90 -10.34 -3.84
N ALA A 93 8.48 -10.94 -4.97
CA ALA A 93 8.46 -10.28 -6.28
C ALA A 93 7.45 -9.13 -6.39
N TRP A 94 6.48 -9.07 -5.48
CA TRP A 94 5.41 -8.05 -5.42
C TRP A 94 5.50 -7.20 -4.16
N THR A 95 6.62 -7.27 -3.44
CA THR A 95 6.81 -6.57 -2.18
C THR A 95 7.68 -5.35 -2.39
N SER A 96 7.23 -4.20 -1.89
CA SER A 96 7.99 -2.94 -1.94
C SER A 96 9.36 -3.08 -1.25
N ARG A 97 10.36 -2.35 -1.72
CA ARG A 97 11.66 -2.23 -1.04
C ARG A 97 11.58 -1.45 0.28
N ALA A 98 10.49 -0.72 0.51
CA ALA A 98 10.31 0.12 1.70
C ALA A 98 9.69 -0.61 2.89
N ILE A 99 9.37 -1.90 2.77
CA ILE A 99 8.73 -2.63 3.88
C ILE A 99 9.67 -2.66 5.08
N SER A 100 9.23 -1.96 6.12
CA SER A 100 9.95 -1.78 7.37
C SER A 100 8.96 -1.49 8.50
N PRO A 101 9.24 -1.91 9.74
CA PRO A 101 8.40 -1.59 10.87
C PRO A 101 8.45 -0.08 11.15
N VAL A 102 7.28 0.52 11.32
CA VAL A 102 7.16 1.87 11.89
C VAL A 102 7.14 1.71 13.41
N LEU A 103 8.19 2.16 14.09
CA LEU A 103 8.31 2.01 15.54
C LEU A 103 7.59 3.10 16.33
N GLU A 104 7.40 4.28 15.73
CA GLU A 104 6.80 5.46 16.36
C GLU A 104 5.89 6.21 15.37
N ILE A 105 4.79 6.76 15.89
CA ILE A 105 3.77 7.49 15.11
C ILE A 105 4.17 8.95 14.94
#